data_AF-A0AAD6P0M5-F1
#
_entry.id   AF-A0AAD6P0M5-F1
#
_cell.length_a   1.000
_cell.length_b   1.000
_cell.length_c   1.000
_cell.angle_alpha   90.00
_cell.angle_beta   90.00
_cell.angle_gamma   90.00
#
_symmetry.space_group_name_H-M   'P 1'
#
loop_
_entity.id
_entity.type
_entity.pdbx_description
1 polymer ?
#
loop_
_entity_poly.entity_id
_entity_poly.type
_entity_poly.pdbx_seq_one_letter_code
_entity_poly.pdbx_strand_id
1 'polypeptide(L)'
;MCIAAFIWQAHPLYPLLLLQNRDEYHNRPTESVAWWDGGEILGGRDAVAGGTWLACSRTGRVALLTNVLELHPFPEAKSRGELPVLFLESTKSPKEFAEGLVKDAHQYNGFNLVLADISSKSMVYLSNRPKGEPVVIQEVSPGLHVLSNANLDSPWHKVQRLELNFKDLLDKYGESEIPVKEVLEKTNEGQDTPLGCYGTRSTAALTIRADGEVSFYEIYLEKDVWKESIVNYRIQKLN
;
A
#
# COMPACT_ATOMS: atom_id res chain seq x y z
N MET A 1 13.62 -1.48 2.83
CA MET A 1 12.51 -2.37 3.21
C MET A 1 11.20 -1.60 3.30
N CYS A 2 10.28 -1.84 2.37
CA CYS A 2 8.94 -1.23 2.39
C CYS A 2 8.16 -1.63 3.65
N ILE A 3 7.37 -0.70 4.17
CA ILE A 3 6.44 -0.92 5.28
C ILE A 3 5.16 -0.13 5.05
N ALA A 4 4.06 -0.65 5.55
CA ALA A 4 2.77 0.01 5.57
C ALA A 4 2.06 -0.24 6.90
N ALA A 5 1.30 0.73 7.37
CA ALA A 5 0.36 0.58 8.47
C ALA A 5 -0.99 1.10 8.02
N PHE A 6 -2.07 0.45 8.43
CA PHE A 6 -3.40 0.91 8.08
C PHE A 6 -4.43 0.57 9.14
N ILE A 7 -5.42 1.46 9.26
CA ILE A 7 -6.66 1.23 9.99
C ILE A 7 -7.71 0.83 8.96
N TRP A 8 -8.37 -0.29 9.23
CA TRP A 8 -9.44 -0.82 8.42
C TRP A 8 -10.73 -0.93 9.23
N GLN A 9 -11.80 -0.25 8.81
CA GLN A 9 -13.13 -0.28 9.44
C GLN A 9 -13.14 -0.10 10.97
N ALA A 10 -12.14 0.59 11.52
CA ALA A 10 -11.96 0.76 12.97
C ALA A 10 -11.82 2.23 13.39
N HIS A 11 -12.16 3.16 12.50
CA HIS A 11 -12.25 4.59 12.81
C HIS A 11 -13.57 5.17 12.27
N PRO A 12 -14.30 5.99 13.06
CA PRO A 12 -15.62 6.49 12.67
C PRO A 12 -15.59 7.38 11.42
N LEU A 13 -14.55 8.21 11.26
CA LEU A 13 -14.41 9.05 10.05
C LEU A 13 -13.69 8.37 8.89
N TYR A 14 -12.83 7.38 9.16
CA TYR A 14 -11.90 6.82 8.17
C TYR A 14 -12.11 5.31 8.04
N PRO A 15 -13.03 4.86 7.17
CA PRO A 15 -13.12 3.45 6.78
C PRO A 15 -11.76 2.85 6.37
N LEU A 16 -10.89 3.66 5.77
CA LEU A 16 -9.49 3.32 5.52
C LEU A 16 -8.59 4.53 5.81
N LEU A 17 -7.59 4.33 6.65
CA LEU A 17 -6.43 5.22 6.79
C LEU A 17 -5.19 4.37 6.55
N LEU A 18 -4.46 4.62 5.46
CA LEU A 18 -3.31 3.82 5.06
C LEU A 18 -2.07 4.70 4.93
N LEU A 19 -0.99 4.21 5.50
CA LEU A 19 0.35 4.75 5.43
C LEU A 19 1.27 3.75 4.74
N GLN A 20 2.17 4.24 3.89
CA GLN A 20 3.10 3.39 3.17
C GLN A 20 4.43 4.13 2.99
N ASN A 21 5.54 3.50 3.41
CA ASN A 21 6.89 3.92 3.09
C ASN A 21 7.50 2.90 2.13
N ARG A 22 7.79 3.34 0.91
CA ARG A 22 8.45 2.55 -0.13
C ARG A 22 9.95 2.77 -0.09
N ASP A 23 10.68 1.69 0.16
CA ASP A 23 12.12 1.68 -0.04
C ASP A 23 12.46 1.07 -1.40
N GLU A 24 13.33 1.75 -2.14
CA GLU A 24 13.77 1.35 -3.47
C GLU A 24 15.16 1.92 -3.78
N TYR A 25 15.80 1.40 -4.82
CA TYR A 25 16.95 2.06 -5.42
C TYR A 25 16.63 3.51 -5.86
N HIS A 26 17.45 4.47 -5.43
CA HIS A 26 17.24 5.88 -5.72
C HIS A 26 17.40 6.22 -7.22
N ASN A 27 18.09 5.35 -7.97
CA ASN A 27 18.22 5.50 -9.42
C ASN A 27 17.09 4.82 -10.21
N ARG A 28 16.18 4.07 -9.58
CA ARG A 28 15.06 3.41 -10.28
C ARG A 28 14.02 4.47 -10.67
N PRO A 29 13.80 4.76 -11.97
CA PRO A 29 12.82 5.74 -12.39
C PRO A 29 11.42 5.44 -11.84
N THR A 30 10.72 6.45 -11.34
CA THR A 30 9.40 6.32 -10.72
C THR A 30 8.64 7.61 -10.92
N GLU A 31 7.37 7.51 -11.30
CA GLU A 31 6.43 8.63 -11.40
C GLU A 31 5.64 8.74 -10.09
N SER A 32 5.40 9.97 -9.66
CA SER A 32 4.62 10.25 -8.44
C SER A 32 3.15 9.90 -8.58
N VAL A 33 2.42 9.92 -7.47
CA VAL A 33 0.97 9.80 -7.44
C VAL A 33 0.33 10.80 -8.41
N ALA A 34 -0.32 10.24 -9.43
CA ALA A 34 -1.12 10.93 -10.43
C ALA A 34 -2.16 9.95 -11.00
N TRP A 35 -3.18 10.49 -11.66
CA TRP A 35 -4.09 9.67 -12.47
C TRP A 35 -3.31 9.12 -13.66
N TRP A 36 -3.37 7.81 -13.86
CA TRP A 36 -2.78 7.14 -15.01
C TRP A 36 -3.59 7.43 -16.28
N ASP A 37 -3.03 7.06 -17.42
CA ASP A 37 -3.74 7.08 -18.70
C ASP A 37 -5.07 6.33 -18.58
N GLY A 38 -6.15 6.92 -19.10
CA GLY A 38 -7.52 6.40 -18.94
C GLY A 38 -8.24 6.87 -17.66
N GLY A 39 -7.52 7.41 -16.67
CA GLY A 39 -8.10 8.15 -15.56
C GLY A 39 -8.81 7.31 -14.49
N GLU A 40 -8.64 5.98 -14.50
CA GLU A 40 -9.29 5.07 -13.55
C GLU A 40 -8.39 4.65 -12.38
N ILE A 41 -7.07 4.64 -12.58
CA ILE A 41 -6.07 4.28 -11.57
C ILE A 41 -5.36 5.55 -11.09
N LEU A 42 -5.28 5.72 -9.77
CA LEU A 42 -4.51 6.75 -9.09
C LEU A 42 -3.43 6.09 -8.23
N GLY A 43 -2.17 6.42 -8.47
CA GLY A 43 -1.05 5.91 -7.68
C GLY A 43 0.29 6.21 -8.33
N GLY A 44 1.37 5.98 -7.58
CA GLY A 44 2.72 6.10 -8.15
C GLY A 44 2.98 4.97 -9.15
N ARG A 45 3.81 5.23 -10.16
CA ARG A 45 4.10 4.27 -11.25
C ARG A 45 5.59 3.95 -11.31
N ASP A 46 5.91 2.66 -11.33
CA ASP A 46 7.26 2.19 -11.61
C ASP A 46 7.53 2.33 -13.11
N ALA A 47 8.41 3.25 -13.52
CA ALA A 47 8.66 3.51 -14.94
C ALA A 47 9.55 2.43 -15.59
N VAL A 48 10.11 1.50 -14.82
CA VAL A 48 10.89 0.36 -15.35
C VAL A 48 9.97 -0.82 -15.64
N ALA A 49 9.11 -1.18 -14.68
CA ALA A 49 8.27 -2.38 -14.79
C ALA A 49 6.80 -2.08 -15.14
N GLY A 50 6.39 -0.82 -15.18
CA GLY A 50 5.05 -0.36 -15.54
C GLY A 50 3.97 -0.54 -14.46
N GLY A 51 4.32 -1.15 -13.32
CA GLY A 51 3.40 -1.46 -12.23
C GLY A 51 3.34 -0.41 -11.12
N THR A 52 2.73 -0.77 -9.99
CA THR A 52 2.62 0.10 -8.79
C THR A 52 2.81 -0.69 -7.50
N TRP A 53 3.02 0.03 -6.39
CA TRP A 53 3.11 -0.51 -5.03
C TRP A 53 1.94 -0.10 -4.15
N LEU A 54 1.27 1.00 -4.47
CA LEU A 54 0.07 1.47 -3.81
C LEU A 54 -0.75 2.29 -4.80
N ALA A 55 -2.00 1.88 -5.02
CA ALA A 55 -2.91 2.59 -5.89
C ALA A 55 -4.37 2.39 -5.46
N CYS A 56 -5.22 3.33 -5.88
CA CYS A 56 -6.66 3.26 -5.71
C CYS A 56 -7.38 3.64 -7.02
N SER A 57 -8.69 3.42 -7.05
CA SER A 57 -9.53 3.74 -8.21
C SER A 57 -10.70 4.66 -7.86
N ARG A 58 -11.35 5.19 -8.90
CA ARG A 58 -12.58 6.00 -8.77
C ARG A 58 -13.74 5.25 -8.12
N THR A 59 -13.73 3.93 -8.21
CA THR A 59 -14.80 3.06 -7.69
C THR A 59 -14.57 2.63 -6.24
N GLY A 60 -13.48 3.07 -5.60
CA GLY A 60 -13.19 2.70 -4.22
C GLY A 60 -12.43 1.37 -4.08
N ARG A 61 -11.82 0.85 -5.15
CA ARG A 61 -10.83 -0.23 -5.04
C ARG A 61 -9.47 0.30 -4.61
N VAL A 62 -8.78 -0.43 -3.75
CA VAL A 62 -7.42 -0.10 -3.26
C VAL A 62 -6.55 -1.35 -3.33
N ALA A 63 -5.30 -1.21 -3.75
CA ALA A 63 -4.32 -2.28 -3.74
C ALA A 63 -2.97 -1.80 -3.20
N LEU A 64 -2.41 -2.56 -2.26
CA LEU A 64 -1.12 -2.33 -1.62
C LEU A 64 -0.25 -3.57 -1.82
N LEU A 65 1.00 -3.37 -2.21
CA LEU A 65 1.98 -4.41 -2.45
C LEU A 65 3.25 -4.15 -1.63
N THR A 66 3.74 -5.16 -0.92
CA THR A 66 5.11 -5.19 -0.40
C THR A 66 5.85 -6.43 -0.90
N ASN A 67 7.16 -6.29 -1.10
CA ASN A 67 8.01 -7.41 -1.49
C ASN A 67 8.31 -8.29 -0.28
N VAL A 68 8.36 -9.62 -0.43
CA VAL A 68 8.99 -10.49 0.57
C VAL A 68 10.49 -10.54 0.29
N LEU A 69 11.31 -10.42 1.34
CA LEU A 69 12.77 -10.49 1.20
C LEU A 69 13.19 -11.92 0.88
N GLU A 70 13.94 -12.10 -0.20
CA GLU A 70 14.47 -13.39 -0.62
C GLU A 70 15.97 -13.29 -0.91
N LEU A 71 16.74 -14.26 -0.44
CA LEU A 71 18.19 -14.37 -0.72
C LEU A 71 18.45 -14.70 -2.19
N HIS A 72 17.55 -15.48 -2.81
CA HIS A 72 17.68 -15.97 -4.18
C HIS A 72 16.37 -15.69 -4.95
N PRO A 73 16.16 -14.45 -5.41
CA PRO A 73 15.03 -14.11 -6.26
C PRO A 73 15.20 -14.78 -7.63
N PHE A 74 14.08 -15.15 -8.26
CA PHE A 74 14.04 -15.66 -9.62
C PHE A 74 14.13 -14.49 -10.62
N PRO A 75 15.19 -14.38 -11.45
CA PRO A 75 15.39 -13.21 -12.32
C PRO A 75 14.34 -13.03 -13.41
N GLU A 76 13.80 -14.14 -13.91
CA GLU A 76 12.79 -14.15 -15.00
C GLU A 76 11.35 -14.09 -14.46
N ALA A 77 11.18 -13.87 -13.15
CA ALA A 77 9.86 -13.72 -12.56
C ALA A 77 9.14 -12.48 -13.11
N LYS A 78 7.82 -12.60 -13.22
CA LYS A 78 6.93 -11.49 -13.51
C LYS A 78 7.03 -10.38 -12.46
N SER A 79 6.75 -9.15 -12.88
CA SER A 79 6.82 -7.99 -11.98
C SER A 79 5.64 -8.03 -11.03
N ARG A 80 5.90 -8.15 -9.73
CA ARG A 80 4.85 -8.10 -8.69
C ARG A 80 4.00 -6.82 -8.75
N GLY A 81 4.58 -5.72 -9.25
CA GLY A 81 3.88 -4.45 -9.42
C GLY A 81 2.72 -4.49 -10.41
N GLU A 82 2.60 -5.54 -11.24
CA GLU A 82 1.44 -5.73 -12.12
C GLU A 82 0.20 -6.19 -11.34
N LEU A 83 0.36 -6.85 -10.19
CA LEU A 83 -0.74 -7.44 -9.43
C LEU A 83 -1.76 -6.39 -8.94
N PRO A 84 -1.36 -5.23 -8.37
CA PRO A 84 -2.28 -4.16 -8.06
C PRO A 84 -3.04 -3.64 -9.29
N VAL A 85 -2.35 -3.48 -10.43
CA VAL A 85 -2.95 -2.97 -11.68
C VAL A 85 -4.04 -3.92 -12.17
N LEU A 86 -3.71 -5.21 -12.27
CA LEU A 86 -4.66 -6.25 -12.68
C LEU A 86 -5.92 -6.29 -11.80
N PHE A 87 -5.78 -6.08 -10.48
CA PHE A 87 -6.92 -6.03 -9.58
C PHE A 87 -7.80 -4.79 -9.81
N LEU A 88 -7.18 -3.62 -9.95
CA LEU A 88 -7.87 -2.34 -10.15
C LEU A 88 -8.60 -2.28 -11.49
N GLU A 89 -8.11 -2.97 -12.51
CA GLU A 89 -8.76 -3.12 -13.82
C GLU A 89 -9.83 -4.21 -13.85
N SER A 90 -9.83 -5.12 -12.87
CA SER A 90 -10.82 -6.20 -12.79
C SER A 90 -12.14 -5.75 -12.18
N THR A 91 -13.20 -6.50 -12.44
CA THR A 91 -14.51 -6.35 -11.76
C THR A 91 -14.72 -7.36 -10.63
N LYS A 92 -13.76 -8.26 -10.40
CA LYS A 92 -13.84 -9.32 -9.37
C LYS A 92 -13.78 -8.73 -7.97
N SER A 93 -14.46 -9.34 -7.01
CA SER A 93 -14.25 -9.00 -5.59
C SER A 93 -12.79 -9.29 -5.16
N PRO A 94 -12.30 -8.67 -4.07
CA PRO A 94 -10.96 -8.95 -3.55
C PRO A 94 -10.67 -10.45 -3.38
N LYS A 95 -11.63 -11.21 -2.86
CA LYS A 95 -11.52 -12.65 -2.63
C LYS A 95 -11.46 -13.45 -3.94
N GLU A 96 -12.37 -13.20 -4.87
CA GLU A 96 -12.38 -13.89 -6.17
C GLU A 96 -11.11 -13.61 -6.99
N PHE A 97 -10.58 -12.39 -6.89
CA PHE A 97 -9.31 -12.05 -7.53
C PHE A 97 -8.15 -12.84 -6.90
N ALA A 98 -8.07 -12.86 -5.57
CA ALA A 98 -7.03 -13.58 -4.83
C ALA A 98 -7.05 -15.08 -5.13
N GLU A 99 -8.22 -15.72 -5.10
CA GLU A 99 -8.40 -17.14 -5.43
C GLU A 99 -8.01 -17.44 -6.88
N GLY A 100 -8.35 -16.55 -7.82
CA GLY A 100 -7.96 -16.66 -9.22
C GLY A 100 -6.46 -16.53 -9.47
N LEU A 101 -5.74 -15.83 -8.61
CA LEU A 101 -4.29 -15.59 -8.73
C LEU A 101 -3.44 -16.76 -8.20
N VAL A 102 -4.00 -17.65 -7.37
CA VAL A 102 -3.27 -18.80 -6.77
C VAL A 102 -2.54 -19.62 -7.82
N LYS A 103 -3.18 -19.90 -8.95
CA LYS A 103 -2.61 -20.70 -10.05
C LYS A 103 -1.38 -20.05 -10.69
N ASP A 104 -1.30 -18.73 -10.70
CA ASP A 104 -0.26 -17.95 -11.36
C ASP A 104 0.77 -17.38 -10.37
N ALA A 105 0.53 -17.51 -9.06
CA ALA A 105 1.37 -16.96 -7.99
C ALA A 105 2.83 -17.43 -8.03
N HIS A 106 3.09 -18.62 -8.61
CA HIS A 106 4.43 -19.19 -8.78
C HIS A 106 5.28 -18.45 -9.83
N GLN A 107 4.66 -17.65 -10.72
CA GLN A 107 5.36 -16.85 -11.72
C GLN A 107 6.01 -15.59 -11.12
N TYR A 108 5.73 -15.28 -9.85
CA TYR A 108 6.20 -14.10 -9.16
C TYR A 108 7.21 -14.44 -8.06
N ASN A 109 8.16 -13.54 -7.83
CA ASN A 109 8.95 -13.53 -6.59
C ASN A 109 8.05 -13.28 -5.37
N GLY A 110 8.61 -13.42 -4.17
CA GLY A 110 7.87 -13.32 -2.93
C GLY A 110 7.16 -11.98 -2.79
N PHE A 111 5.87 -11.99 -2.45
CA PHE A 111 5.07 -10.79 -2.29
C PHE A 111 4.05 -10.92 -1.16
N ASN A 112 3.64 -9.77 -0.66
CA ASN A 112 2.44 -9.58 0.12
C ASN A 112 1.53 -8.59 -0.61
N LEU A 113 0.27 -8.93 -0.78
CA LEU A 113 -0.71 -8.15 -1.50
C LEU A 113 -1.94 -7.94 -0.63
N VAL A 114 -2.34 -6.70 -0.43
CA VAL A 114 -3.61 -6.32 0.23
C VAL A 114 -4.51 -5.71 -0.82
N LEU A 115 -5.71 -6.27 -0.96
CA LEU A 115 -6.73 -5.85 -1.90
C LEU A 115 -7.97 -5.44 -1.12
N ALA A 116 -8.48 -4.24 -1.36
CA ALA A 116 -9.68 -3.76 -0.69
C ALA A 116 -10.68 -3.18 -1.69
N ASP A 117 -11.95 -3.33 -1.33
CA ASP A 117 -13.09 -2.67 -1.95
C ASP A 117 -13.88 -1.97 -0.83
N ILE A 118 -13.86 -0.64 -0.86
CA ILE A 118 -14.47 0.20 0.16
C ILE A 118 -15.99 0.04 0.17
N SER A 119 -16.61 -0.09 -1.00
CA SER A 119 -18.07 -0.14 -1.12
C SER A 119 -18.64 -1.44 -0.56
N SER A 120 -17.94 -2.57 -0.77
CA SER A 120 -18.33 -3.86 -0.19
C SER A 120 -17.75 -4.11 1.21
N LYS A 121 -16.92 -3.20 1.73
CA LYS A 121 -16.19 -3.36 3.00
C LYS A 121 -15.42 -4.68 3.07
N SER A 122 -14.85 -5.09 1.94
CA SER A 122 -14.06 -6.32 1.83
C SER A 122 -12.59 -5.98 1.71
N MET A 123 -11.75 -6.64 2.50
CA MET A 123 -10.30 -6.56 2.37
C MET A 123 -9.69 -7.96 2.49
N VAL A 124 -8.80 -8.29 1.58
CA VAL A 124 -8.13 -9.59 1.51
C VAL A 124 -6.63 -9.39 1.44
N TYR A 125 -5.92 -10.13 2.28
CA TYR A 125 -4.48 -10.30 2.25
C TYR A 125 -4.13 -11.60 1.51
N LEU A 126 -3.11 -11.53 0.67
CA LEU A 126 -2.57 -12.62 -0.12
C LEU A 126 -1.04 -12.65 -0.02
N SER A 127 -0.45 -13.83 0.16
CA SER A 127 1.00 -14.03 0.05
C SER A 127 1.34 -15.37 -0.59
N ASN A 128 2.30 -15.37 -1.51
CA ASN A 128 2.85 -16.59 -2.12
C ASN A 128 4.04 -17.16 -1.33
N ARG A 129 4.19 -16.77 -0.06
CA ARG A 129 5.26 -17.21 0.84
C ARG A 129 4.71 -17.74 2.16
N PRO A 130 5.44 -18.66 2.83
CA PRO A 130 6.75 -19.23 2.47
C PRO A 130 6.72 -20.16 1.24
N LYS A 131 7.87 -20.39 0.59
CA LYS A 131 7.95 -21.30 -0.58
C LYS A 131 7.65 -22.74 -0.16
N GLY A 132 6.92 -23.47 -1.01
CA GLY A 132 6.56 -24.87 -0.77
C GLY A 132 5.26 -25.06 0.00
N GLU A 133 4.73 -24.00 0.59
CA GLU A 133 3.40 -23.99 1.20
C GLU A 133 2.34 -23.48 0.22
N PRO A 134 1.05 -23.80 0.45
CA PRO A 134 -0.05 -23.18 -0.27
C PRO A 134 -0.02 -21.65 -0.14
N VAL A 135 -0.48 -20.98 -1.19
CA VAL A 135 -0.68 -19.53 -1.18
C VAL A 135 -1.65 -19.17 -0.06
N VAL A 136 -1.26 -18.23 0.79
CA VAL A 136 -2.07 -17.75 1.91
C VAL A 136 -3.07 -16.74 1.38
N ILE A 137 -4.37 -16.95 1.65
CA ILE A 137 -5.44 -15.99 1.43
C ILE A 137 -6.16 -15.81 2.77
N GLN A 138 -6.26 -14.57 3.23
CA GLN A 138 -6.87 -14.23 4.50
C GLN A 138 -7.76 -12.99 4.35
N GLU A 139 -8.96 -13.05 4.91
CA GLU A 139 -9.79 -11.86 5.09
C GLU A 139 -9.22 -11.00 6.22
N VAL A 140 -9.07 -9.70 5.97
CA VAL A 140 -8.52 -8.76 6.95
C VAL A 140 -9.66 -8.25 7.83
N SER A 141 -9.58 -8.58 9.12
CA SER A 141 -10.55 -8.12 10.12
C SER A 141 -10.47 -6.60 10.31
N PRO A 142 -11.54 -5.94 10.79
CA PRO A 142 -11.43 -4.55 11.23
C PRO A 142 -10.36 -4.38 12.32
N GLY A 143 -9.55 -3.34 12.21
CA GLY A 143 -8.49 -3.05 13.18
C GLY A 143 -7.31 -2.28 12.61
N LEU A 144 -6.26 -2.18 13.44
CA LEU A 144 -4.94 -1.69 13.05
C LEU A 144 -4.11 -2.87 12.56
N HIS A 145 -3.52 -2.72 11.38
CA HIS A 145 -2.65 -3.70 10.78
C HIS A 145 -1.35 -3.06 10.32
N VAL A 146 -0.28 -3.86 10.33
CA VAL A 146 1.01 -3.45 9.79
C VAL A 146 1.57 -4.54 8.88
N LEU A 147 2.01 -4.11 7.71
CA LEU A 147 2.59 -4.96 6.68
C LEU A 147 4.01 -4.50 6.36
N SER A 148 4.98 -5.39 6.51
CA SER A 148 6.38 -5.15 6.11
C SER A 148 6.78 -6.13 5.00
N ASN A 149 8.02 -6.60 5.00
CA ASN A 149 8.52 -7.62 4.08
C ASN A 149 8.27 -9.06 4.56
N ALA A 150 7.57 -9.23 5.68
CA ALA A 150 7.12 -10.52 6.23
C ALA A 150 5.58 -10.61 6.19
N ASN A 151 5.01 -11.64 6.81
CA ASN A 151 3.56 -11.81 6.88
C ASN A 151 2.88 -10.63 7.60
N LEU A 152 1.61 -10.40 7.28
CA LEU A 152 0.76 -9.41 7.96
C LEU A 152 0.84 -9.56 9.49
N ASP A 153 1.01 -8.44 10.19
CA ASP A 153 1.08 -8.35 11.66
C ASP A 153 2.19 -9.18 12.32
N SER A 154 3.25 -9.49 11.55
CA SER A 154 4.45 -10.12 12.11
C SER A 154 5.11 -9.21 13.16
N PRO A 155 5.49 -9.73 14.34
CA PRO A 155 5.93 -8.92 15.49
C PRO A 155 7.39 -8.44 15.34
N TRP A 156 7.63 -7.50 14.43
CA TRP A 156 8.92 -6.85 14.26
C TRP A 156 9.00 -5.55 15.09
N HIS A 157 10.18 -5.20 15.60
CA HIS A 157 10.34 -3.97 16.39
C HIS A 157 9.92 -2.69 15.64
N LYS A 158 10.12 -2.63 14.32
CA LYS A 158 9.65 -1.50 13.48
C LYS A 158 8.12 -1.48 13.38
N VAL A 159 7.50 -2.65 13.33
CA VAL A 159 6.04 -2.79 13.30
C VAL A 159 5.44 -2.27 14.60
N GLN A 160 5.96 -2.71 15.74
CA GLN A 160 5.49 -2.29 17.06
C GLN A 160 5.61 -0.77 17.28
N ARG A 161 6.68 -0.13 16.79
CA ARG A 161 6.82 1.32 16.86
C ARG A 161 5.81 2.05 15.98
N LEU A 162 5.62 1.59 14.74
CA LEU A 162 4.64 2.18 13.85
C LEU A 162 3.22 2.02 14.40
N GLU A 163 2.90 0.89 15.03
CA GLU A 163 1.64 0.69 15.75
C GLU A 163 1.45 1.69 16.89
N LEU A 164 2.47 1.93 17.72
CA LEU A 164 2.43 2.91 18.79
C LEU A 164 2.23 4.33 18.24
N ASN A 165 3.03 4.71 17.24
CA ASN A 165 2.96 6.02 16.59
C ASN A 165 1.56 6.28 16.00
N PHE A 166 0.92 5.25 15.45
CA PHE A 166 -0.40 5.34 14.87
C PHE A 166 -1.49 5.36 15.95
N LYS A 167 -1.36 4.57 17.02
CA LYS A 167 -2.26 4.67 18.19
C LYS A 167 -2.22 6.05 18.82
N ASP A 168 -1.04 6.62 19.03
CA ASP A 168 -0.89 7.98 19.56
C ASP A 168 -1.58 9.02 18.66
N LEU A 169 -1.50 8.83 17.34
CA LEU A 169 -2.18 9.71 16.38
C LEU A 169 -3.70 9.60 16.51
N LEU A 170 -4.22 8.38 16.60
CA LEU A 170 -5.66 8.14 16.79
C LEU A 170 -6.14 8.69 18.14
N ASP A 171 -5.37 8.51 19.22
CA ASP A 171 -5.71 9.02 20.55
C ASP A 171 -5.70 10.55 20.59
N LYS A 172 -4.75 11.19 19.90
CA LYS A 172 -4.65 12.67 19.81
C LYS A 172 -5.88 13.29 19.13
N TYR A 173 -6.36 12.68 18.05
CA TYR A 173 -7.45 13.25 17.25
C TYR A 173 -8.83 12.70 17.60
N GLY A 174 -8.90 11.54 18.26
CA GLY A 174 -10.15 10.86 18.57
C GLY A 174 -10.96 10.63 17.30
N GLU A 175 -12.16 11.21 17.24
CA GLU A 175 -13.05 11.14 16.07
C GLU A 175 -12.90 12.34 15.12
N SER A 176 -11.85 13.14 15.26
CA SER A 176 -11.62 14.35 14.45
C SER A 176 -10.82 14.05 13.19
N GLU A 177 -10.80 15.01 12.27
CA GLU A 177 -9.96 14.95 11.07
C GLU A 177 -8.47 14.95 11.45
N ILE A 178 -7.73 13.97 10.92
CA ILE A 178 -6.29 13.83 11.13
C ILE A 178 -5.55 14.51 9.97
N PRO A 179 -4.70 15.52 10.22
CA PRO A 179 -3.93 16.18 9.17
C PRO A 179 -2.99 15.20 8.48
N VAL A 180 -3.12 15.03 7.16
CA VAL A 180 -2.36 14.04 6.36
C VAL A 180 -0.83 14.17 6.54
N LYS A 181 -0.32 15.40 6.72
CA LYS A 181 1.11 15.63 6.99
C LYS A 181 1.57 15.01 8.31
N GLU A 182 0.78 15.11 9.37
CA GLU A 182 1.10 14.47 10.65
C GLU A 182 1.06 12.94 10.55
N VAL A 183 0.17 12.39 9.72
CA VAL A 183 0.12 10.94 9.46
C VAL A 183 1.47 10.47 8.90
N LEU A 184 2.10 11.25 8.01
CA LEU A 184 3.36 10.88 7.35
C LEU A 184 4.59 11.06 8.23
N GLU A 185 4.61 12.09 9.09
CA GLU A 185 5.69 12.26 10.07
C GLU A 185 5.86 11.02 10.95
N LYS A 186 4.76 10.33 11.25
CA LYS A 186 4.76 9.07 12.03
C LYS A 186 5.39 7.87 11.30
N THR A 187 5.53 7.93 9.97
CA THR A 187 6.22 6.90 9.17
C THR A 187 7.71 7.19 8.91
N ASN A 188 8.14 8.44 9.07
CA ASN A 188 9.48 8.92 8.71
C ASN A 188 10.54 8.59 9.78
N GLU A 189 10.62 7.34 10.27
CA GLU A 189 11.68 6.91 11.21
C GLU A 189 13.04 6.64 10.54
N GLY A 190 13.35 7.25 9.38
CA GLY A 190 14.49 6.82 8.57
C GLY A 190 15.13 7.84 7.62
N GLN A 191 14.83 9.14 7.72
CA GLN A 191 15.42 10.14 6.80
C GLN A 191 16.92 10.40 7.01
N ASP A 192 17.54 9.88 8.08
CA ASP A 192 18.92 10.23 8.48
C ASP A 192 20.00 9.16 8.21
N THR A 193 19.73 8.14 7.39
CA THR A 193 20.85 7.32 6.88
C THR A 193 21.52 8.05 5.71
N PRO A 194 22.88 8.11 5.65
CA PRO A 194 23.58 8.65 4.50
C PRO A 194 23.02 7.94 3.26
N LEU A 195 22.52 8.71 2.29
CA LEU A 195 21.85 8.22 1.08
C LEU A 195 22.72 7.13 0.42
N GLY A 196 22.44 5.87 0.77
CA GLY A 196 22.94 4.72 0.03
C GLY A 196 22.27 4.69 -1.33
N CYS A 197 22.66 3.75 -2.19
CA CYS A 197 21.96 3.57 -3.47
C CYS A 197 20.51 3.08 -3.30
N TYR A 198 20.12 2.62 -2.09
CA TYR A 198 18.83 2.03 -1.75
C TYR A 198 18.33 2.59 -0.41
N GLY A 199 17.08 3.04 -0.35
CA GLY A 199 16.48 3.68 0.83
C GLY A 199 15.05 4.14 0.55
N THR A 200 14.46 4.95 1.44
CA THR A 200 13.12 5.51 1.21
C THR A 200 13.12 6.32 -0.08
N ARG A 201 12.26 5.93 -1.01
CA ARG A 201 12.03 6.62 -2.28
C ARG A 201 10.71 7.36 -2.30
N SER A 202 9.69 6.84 -1.64
CA SER A 202 8.46 7.57 -1.42
C SER A 202 7.75 7.15 -0.13
N THR A 203 7.02 8.10 0.44
CA THR A 203 6.17 7.92 1.61
C THR A 203 4.81 8.49 1.28
N ALA A 204 3.76 7.69 1.44
CA ALA A 204 2.42 8.06 1.03
C ALA A 204 1.38 7.78 2.11
N ALA A 205 0.36 8.62 2.12
CA ALA A 205 -0.81 8.52 2.97
C ALA A 205 -2.06 8.52 2.08
N LEU A 206 -2.86 7.47 2.20
CA LEU A 206 -4.14 7.31 1.55
C LEU A 206 -5.23 7.31 2.63
N THR A 207 -6.05 8.35 2.61
CA THR A 207 -7.22 8.46 3.50
C THR A 207 -8.48 8.30 2.68
N ILE A 208 -9.43 7.51 3.17
CA ILE A 208 -10.77 7.39 2.61
C ILE A 208 -11.75 7.64 3.74
N ARG A 209 -12.53 8.71 3.60
CA ARG A 209 -13.54 9.14 4.57
C ARG A 209 -14.86 8.39 4.37
N ALA A 210 -15.67 8.32 5.41
CA ALA A 210 -16.97 7.65 5.39
C ALA A 210 -17.96 8.25 4.37
N ASP A 211 -17.78 9.52 3.99
CA ASP A 211 -18.54 10.22 2.95
C ASP A 211 -17.93 10.09 1.54
N GLY A 212 -16.90 9.26 1.39
CA GLY A 212 -16.27 8.90 0.12
C GLY A 212 -15.22 9.87 -0.37
N GLU A 213 -14.89 10.89 0.41
CA GLU A 213 -13.75 11.75 0.10
C GLU A 213 -12.44 10.97 0.27
N VAL A 214 -11.59 11.08 -0.74
CA VAL A 214 -10.28 10.44 -0.80
C VAL A 214 -9.22 11.51 -0.93
N SER A 215 -8.21 11.43 -0.07
CA SER A 215 -6.97 12.19 -0.20
C SER A 215 -5.80 11.22 -0.29
N PHE A 216 -5.05 11.30 -1.39
CA PHE A 216 -3.83 10.54 -1.62
C PHE A 216 -2.66 11.52 -1.70
N TYR A 217 -1.85 11.54 -0.65
CA TYR A 217 -0.68 12.39 -0.53
C TYR A 217 0.59 11.55 -0.62
N GLU A 218 1.62 12.06 -1.27
CA GLU A 218 2.93 11.43 -1.38
C GLU A 218 4.06 12.45 -1.22
N ILE A 219 5.08 12.09 -0.45
CA ILE A 219 6.41 12.69 -0.49
C ILE A 219 7.32 11.71 -1.24
N TYR A 220 8.01 12.16 -2.29
CA TYR A 220 8.81 11.28 -3.15
C TYR A 220 10.14 11.92 -3.57
N LEU A 221 11.12 11.07 -3.86
CA LEU A 221 12.44 11.47 -4.32
C LEU A 221 12.48 11.54 -5.86
N GLU A 222 12.73 12.73 -6.40
CA GLU A 222 12.95 12.94 -7.83
C GLU A 222 14.25 13.74 -8.04
N LYS A 223 15.21 13.16 -8.78
CA LYS A 223 16.52 13.77 -9.07
C LYS A 223 17.20 14.30 -7.80
N ASP A 224 17.23 13.47 -6.75
CA ASP A 224 17.81 13.76 -5.43
C ASP A 224 17.14 14.92 -4.67
N VAL A 225 15.96 15.35 -5.10
CA VAL A 225 15.14 16.37 -4.44
C VAL A 225 13.81 15.76 -3.98
N TRP A 226 13.48 15.98 -2.71
CA TRP A 226 12.17 15.60 -2.16
C TRP A 226 11.08 16.53 -2.68
N LYS A 227 9.99 15.94 -3.16
CA LYS A 227 8.81 16.63 -3.67
C LYS A 227 7.56 16.11 -3.01
N GLU A 228 6.51 16.92 -3.03
CA GLU A 228 5.19 16.57 -2.51
C GLU A 228 4.17 16.52 -3.67
N SER A 229 3.23 15.58 -3.60
CA SER A 229 2.05 15.50 -4.46
C SER A 229 0.83 15.22 -3.60
N ILE A 230 -0.31 15.80 -3.97
CA ILE A 230 -1.60 15.51 -3.36
C ILE A 230 -2.68 15.44 -4.43
N VAL A 231 -3.49 14.39 -4.39
CA VAL A 231 -4.66 14.25 -5.25
C VAL A 231 -5.87 13.98 -4.36
N ASN A 232 -6.89 14.82 -4.52
CA ASN A 232 -8.17 14.71 -3.82
C ASN A 232 -9.27 14.36 -4.83
N TYR A 233 -10.15 13.43 -4.47
CA TYR A 233 -11.34 13.11 -5.26
C TYR A 233 -12.44 12.51 -4.38
N ARG A 234 -13.62 12.27 -4.96
CA ARG A 234 -14.71 11.54 -4.30
C ARG A 234 -14.99 10.22 -5.03
N ILE A 235 -15.16 9.14 -4.28
CA ILE A 235 -15.53 7.82 -4.82
C ILE A 235 -16.88 7.94 -5.53
N GLN A 236 -16.98 7.40 -6.75
CA GLN A 236 -18.16 7.52 -7.61
C GLN A 236 -19.34 6.64 -7.17
N LYS A 237 -19.10 5.60 -6.37
CA LYS A 237 -20.11 4.64 -5.92
C LYS A 237 -19.94 4.31 -4.43
N LEU A 238 -20.54 5.11 -3.57
CA LEU A 238 -20.91 4.65 -2.24
C LEU A 238 -22.39 4.30 -2.28
N ASN A 239 -22.71 3.02 -2.17
CA ASN A 239 -24.09 2.56 -1.99
C ASN A 239 -24.47 2.65 -0.52
#